data_AF-A0A4R8M4J0-F1
#
_entry.id   AF-A0A4R8M4J0-F1
#
_cell.length_a   1.000
_cell.length_b   1.000
_cell.length_c   1.000
_cell.angle_alpha   90.00
_cell.angle_beta   90.00
_cell.angle_gamma   90.00
#
_symmetry.space_group_name_H-M   'P 1'
#
loop_
_entity.id
_entity.type
_entity.pdbx_description
1 polymer ?
#
loop_
_entity_poly.entity_id
_entity_poly.type
_entity_poly.pdbx_seq_one_letter_code
_entity_poly.pdbx_strand_id
1 'polypeptide(L)'
;MIWKKIFNAPQEELEEEPVKMEAESVCPEEVNHRPSQQSHGREKEPLSLDINSRGGERDQSGIDLNLRIRIDDESQVGRAALLLAATTSNETECVFKKELSSIGWRSVATEVGGLAGDLPQKITRALVGASLNAGVVEKKRNEMHALMHAALEALDGFLVVGMLEASVGAKIAIVRNSKWISVAVMGDTAYHAVAHHERCGLGVMHI
;
A
#
# COMPACT_ATOMS: atom_id res chain seq x y z
N MET A 1 -0.56 6.61 -11.29
CA MET A 1 -0.96 6.10 -9.95
C MET A 1 -0.92 4.57 -9.96
N ILE A 2 0.03 3.98 -9.24
CA ILE A 2 0.21 2.52 -9.08
C ILE A 2 -1.08 1.84 -8.53
N TRP A 3 -1.86 2.60 -7.76
CA TRP A 3 -3.14 2.26 -7.14
C TRP A 3 -4.21 1.71 -8.11
N LYS A 4 -4.37 2.29 -9.32
CA LYS A 4 -5.34 1.77 -10.31
C LYS A 4 -5.01 0.36 -10.79
N LYS A 5 -3.76 -0.08 -10.68
CA LYS A 5 -3.34 -1.44 -11.07
C LYS A 5 -3.52 -2.46 -9.94
N ILE A 6 -3.47 -2.01 -8.69
CA ILE A 6 -3.63 -2.89 -7.51
C ILE A 6 -5.10 -3.23 -7.29
N PHE A 7 -6.01 -2.25 -7.43
CA PHE A 7 -7.44 -2.46 -7.16
C PHE A 7 -8.27 -2.96 -8.37
N ASN A 8 -7.70 -2.94 -9.59
CA ASN A 8 -8.40 -3.37 -10.81
C ASN A 8 -7.82 -4.65 -11.43
N ALA A 9 -6.93 -5.37 -10.75
CA ALA A 9 -6.47 -6.67 -11.22
C ALA A 9 -7.60 -7.71 -11.05
N PRO A 10 -7.97 -8.48 -12.09
CA PRO A 10 -8.85 -9.62 -11.91
C PRO A 10 -8.21 -10.58 -10.92
N GLN A 11 -8.94 -11.03 -9.90
CA GLN A 11 -8.49 -12.11 -9.03
C GLN A 11 -8.44 -13.38 -9.89
N GLU A 12 -7.24 -13.87 -10.21
CA GLU A 12 -7.05 -15.22 -10.71
C GLU A 12 -7.50 -16.21 -9.63
N GLU A 13 -8.45 -17.06 -9.97
CA GLU A 13 -8.97 -18.13 -9.12
C GLU A 13 -7.84 -19.09 -8.75
N LEU A 14 -7.60 -19.25 -7.45
CA LEU A 14 -6.73 -20.28 -6.90
C LEU A 14 -7.47 -21.63 -7.01
N GLU A 15 -7.20 -22.40 -8.06
CA GLU A 15 -7.49 -23.84 -8.05
C GLU A 15 -6.42 -24.56 -7.21
N GLU A 16 -6.86 -25.20 -6.13
CA GLU A 16 -6.05 -26.11 -5.34
C GLU A 16 -5.76 -27.39 -6.13
N GLU A 17 -4.49 -27.69 -6.42
CA GLU A 17 -4.08 -29.03 -6.86
C GLU A 17 -3.43 -29.83 -5.72
N PRO A 18 -3.80 -31.11 -5.51
CA PRO A 18 -3.15 -31.98 -4.54
C PRO A 18 -1.89 -32.64 -5.13
N VAL A 19 -0.81 -32.65 -4.34
CA VAL A 19 0.46 -33.32 -4.65
C VAL A 19 0.32 -34.85 -4.59
N LYS A 20 0.80 -35.56 -5.63
CA LYS A 20 1.28 -36.96 -5.52
C LYS A 20 2.55 -37.19 -6.37
N MET A 21 3.45 -38.00 -5.81
CA MET A 21 4.77 -38.38 -6.32
C MET A 21 4.77 -39.65 -7.19
N GLU A 22 5.67 -39.63 -8.19
CA GLU A 22 6.41 -40.69 -8.90
C GLU A 22 5.69 -41.80 -9.70
N ALA A 23 5.95 -41.86 -11.03
CA ALA A 23 6.79 -42.89 -11.71
C ALA A 23 6.69 -42.78 -13.27
N GLU A 24 7.63 -43.41 -13.95
CA GLU A 24 8.09 -43.27 -15.35
C GLU A 24 7.13 -43.63 -16.52
N SER A 25 7.47 -43.07 -17.71
CA SER A 25 7.54 -43.71 -19.05
C SER A 25 6.42 -43.54 -20.12
N VAL A 26 6.90 -43.09 -21.31
CA VAL A 26 6.46 -43.35 -22.72
C VAL A 26 5.29 -42.57 -23.37
N CYS A 27 5.54 -42.23 -24.66
CA CYS A 27 4.81 -41.45 -25.68
C CYS A 27 3.47 -42.08 -26.21
N PRO A 28 2.66 -41.35 -27.02
CA PRO A 28 1.20 -41.52 -27.11
C PRO A 28 0.68 -42.18 -28.41
N GLU A 29 -0.55 -42.74 -28.37
CA GLU A 29 -1.37 -43.01 -29.57
C GLU A 29 -2.90 -42.87 -29.31
N GLU A 30 -3.52 -42.04 -30.14
CA GLU A 30 -4.75 -42.21 -30.93
C GLU A 30 -6.14 -42.68 -30.39
N VAL A 31 -7.12 -41.79 -30.63
CA VAL A 31 -8.40 -41.99 -31.39
C VAL A 31 -9.71 -42.43 -30.70
N ASN A 32 -10.68 -41.48 -30.81
CA ASN A 32 -12.16 -41.55 -30.96
C ASN A 32 -13.06 -42.42 -30.05
N HIS A 33 -14.13 -41.79 -29.52
CA HIS A 33 -15.52 -42.11 -29.87
C HIS A 33 -16.51 -40.98 -29.45
N ARG A 34 -17.41 -40.59 -30.37
CA ARG A 34 -18.67 -39.82 -30.19
C ARG A 34 -19.86 -40.82 -30.25
N PRO A 35 -21.16 -40.42 -30.15
CA PRO A 35 -21.88 -39.56 -29.20
C PRO A 35 -23.23 -40.19 -28.74
N SER A 36 -24.02 -39.53 -27.86
CA SER A 36 -25.50 -39.64 -27.79
C SER A 36 -26.05 -38.55 -26.84
N GLN A 37 -26.82 -37.55 -27.33
CA GLN A 37 -28.30 -37.48 -27.39
C GLN A 37 -28.99 -37.73 -26.03
N GLN A 38 -29.99 -37.01 -25.52
CA GLN A 38 -30.78 -35.80 -25.86
C GLN A 38 -31.85 -35.72 -24.74
N SER A 39 -32.29 -34.54 -24.28
CA SER A 39 -33.71 -34.20 -23.99
C SER A 39 -33.91 -33.03 -23.01
N HIS A 40 -35.00 -32.33 -23.25
CA HIS A 40 -35.42 -31.01 -22.77
C HIS A 40 -35.86 -30.92 -21.31
N GLY A 41 -35.63 -29.75 -20.71
CA GLY A 41 -36.35 -29.19 -19.56
C GLY A 41 -36.38 -27.66 -19.66
N ARG A 42 -37.55 -27.06 -19.43
CA ARG A 42 -37.96 -25.70 -19.83
C ARG A 42 -37.70 -24.65 -18.74
N GLU A 43 -37.21 -23.50 -19.20
CA GLU A 43 -37.37 -22.11 -18.67
C GLU A 43 -37.13 -21.82 -17.17
N LYS A 44 -36.02 -21.13 -16.89
CA LYS A 44 -36.00 -19.86 -16.13
C LYS A 44 -34.94 -18.95 -16.76
N GLU A 45 -35.38 -17.93 -17.49
CA GLU A 45 -34.48 -16.83 -17.89
C GLU A 45 -33.96 -16.15 -16.60
N PRO A 46 -32.63 -16.02 -16.41
CA PRO A 46 -32.14 -15.15 -15.37
C PRO A 46 -32.46 -13.71 -15.77
N LEU A 47 -33.06 -12.96 -14.84
CA LEU A 47 -33.21 -11.51 -14.93
C LEU A 47 -31.85 -10.90 -15.32
N SER A 48 -31.71 -10.45 -16.57
CA SER A 48 -30.62 -9.57 -16.97
C SER A 48 -30.86 -8.23 -16.28
N LEU A 49 -30.28 -8.08 -15.10
CA LEU A 49 -30.02 -6.76 -14.53
C LEU A 49 -29.00 -6.10 -15.45
N ASP A 50 -29.50 -5.41 -16.47
CA ASP A 50 -28.75 -4.43 -17.24
C ASP A 50 -28.35 -3.28 -16.29
N ILE A 51 -27.32 -3.52 -15.48
CA ILE A 51 -26.59 -2.48 -14.77
C ILE A 51 -25.61 -1.87 -15.78
N ASN A 52 -26.15 -1.39 -16.90
CA ASN A 52 -25.59 -0.22 -17.57
C ASN A 52 -26.14 1.01 -16.85
N SER A 53 -25.91 1.05 -15.52
CA SER A 53 -25.73 2.31 -14.84
C SER A 53 -24.47 2.90 -15.47
N ARG A 54 -24.67 3.72 -16.49
CA ARG A 54 -23.74 4.79 -16.86
C ARG A 54 -23.48 5.58 -15.58
N GLY A 55 -22.52 5.10 -14.79
CA GLY A 55 -21.90 5.86 -13.73
C GLY A 55 -21.18 6.96 -14.47
N GLY A 56 -21.89 8.07 -14.69
CA GLY A 56 -21.25 9.30 -15.09
C GLY A 56 -20.12 9.50 -14.12
N GLU A 57 -18.89 9.43 -14.63
CA GLU A 57 -17.73 9.99 -13.96
C GLU A 57 -18.13 11.43 -13.68
N ARG A 58 -18.60 11.68 -12.46
CA ARG A 58 -18.73 13.03 -11.95
C ARG A 58 -17.28 13.48 -11.90
N ASP A 59 -16.92 14.26 -12.90
CA ASP A 59 -15.76 15.12 -12.95
C ASP A 59 -15.92 16.07 -11.76
N GLN A 60 -15.58 15.57 -10.57
CA GLN A 60 -15.64 16.36 -9.35
C GLN A 60 -14.58 17.43 -9.54
N SER A 61 -15.03 18.68 -9.64
CA SER A 61 -14.16 19.84 -9.71
C SER A 61 -13.26 19.85 -8.47
N GLY A 62 -12.03 19.36 -8.63
CA GLY A 62 -11.00 19.46 -7.61
C GLY A 62 -10.66 20.93 -7.35
N ILE A 63 -10.07 21.19 -6.19
CA ILE A 63 -9.52 22.51 -5.85
C ILE A 63 -8.01 22.39 -5.68
N ASP A 64 -7.27 23.37 -6.21
CA ASP A 64 -5.85 23.51 -5.93
C ASP A 64 -5.68 24.42 -4.70
N LEU A 65 -5.15 23.84 -3.62
CA LEU A 65 -4.87 24.56 -2.38
C LEU A 65 -3.45 25.12 -2.40
N ASN A 66 -3.30 26.46 -2.41
CA ASN A 66 -2.02 27.11 -2.22
C ASN A 66 -1.78 27.38 -0.72
N LEU A 67 -1.06 26.48 -0.05
CA LEU A 67 -0.76 26.57 1.37
C LEU A 67 0.70 26.93 1.61
N ARG A 68 0.95 27.84 2.55
CA ARG A 68 2.29 28.13 3.08
C ARG A 68 2.43 27.56 4.47
N ILE A 69 3.22 26.50 4.61
CA ILE A 69 3.56 25.90 5.90
C ILE A 69 5.03 26.20 6.18
N ARG A 70 5.34 26.71 7.37
CA ARG A 70 6.71 26.96 7.81
C ARG A 70 7.18 25.82 8.72
N ILE A 71 8.38 25.31 8.44
CA ILE A 71 9.09 24.30 9.25
C ILE A 71 10.42 24.93 9.64
N ASP A 72 10.51 25.38 10.89
CA ASP A 72 11.65 26.15 11.43
C ASP A 72 12.12 25.65 12.81
N ASP A 73 11.43 24.67 13.40
CA ASP A 73 11.77 24.08 14.70
C ASP A 73 11.93 22.56 14.62
N GLU A 74 12.91 22.01 15.35
CA GLU A 74 13.24 20.59 15.34
C GLU A 74 12.10 19.69 15.88
N SER A 75 11.18 20.21 16.69
CA SER A 75 9.99 19.47 17.13
C SER A 75 8.98 19.20 16.01
N GLN A 76 9.10 19.90 14.87
CA GLN A 76 8.17 19.79 13.74
C GLN A 76 8.47 18.63 12.79
N VAL A 77 9.39 17.72 13.16
CA VAL A 77 9.74 16.54 12.34
C VAL A 77 8.51 15.70 11.98
N GLY A 78 7.53 15.58 12.88
CA GLY A 78 6.30 14.84 12.63
C GLY A 78 5.40 15.52 11.59
N ARG A 79 5.32 16.85 11.61
CA ARG A 79 4.60 17.62 10.59
C ARG A 79 5.25 17.45 9.22
N ALA A 80 6.58 17.49 9.17
CA ALA A 80 7.32 17.25 7.93
C ALA A 80 7.07 15.84 7.38
N ALA A 81 7.09 14.82 8.22
CA ALA A 81 6.80 13.44 7.82
C ALA A 81 5.37 13.28 7.28
N LEU A 82 4.36 13.82 7.97
CA LEU A 82 2.97 13.78 7.49
C LEU A 82 2.78 14.45 6.15
N LEU A 83 3.33 15.65 5.97
CA LEU A 83 3.24 16.38 4.70
C LEU A 83 3.94 15.63 3.57
N LEU A 84 5.04 14.94 3.87
CA LEU A 84 5.78 14.15 2.89
C LEU A 84 4.98 12.90 2.50
N ALA A 85 4.36 12.22 3.46
CA ALA A 85 3.46 11.10 3.22
C ALA A 85 2.21 11.49 2.43
N ALA A 86 1.72 12.73 2.59
CA ALA A 86 0.57 13.26 1.88
C ALA A 86 0.86 13.69 0.42
N THR A 87 2.12 13.67 -0.03
CA THR A 87 2.46 14.01 -1.42
C THR A 87 1.94 12.95 -2.39
N THR A 88 1.30 13.37 -3.47
CA THR A 88 0.69 12.48 -4.48
C THR A 88 1.50 12.39 -5.78
N SER A 89 2.52 13.23 -5.95
CA SER A 89 3.39 13.26 -7.14
C SER A 89 4.86 13.12 -6.76
N ASN A 90 5.63 12.44 -7.62
CA ASN A 90 7.08 12.29 -7.44
C ASN A 90 7.81 13.65 -7.49
N GLU A 91 7.29 14.60 -8.26
CA GLU A 91 7.85 15.94 -8.40
C GLU A 91 7.73 16.72 -7.08
N THR A 92 6.53 16.79 -6.52
CA THR A 92 6.26 17.45 -5.23
C THR A 92 7.06 16.78 -4.10
N GLU A 93 7.10 15.45 -4.09
CA GLU A 93 7.89 14.69 -3.12
C GLU A 93 9.40 15.01 -3.23
N CYS A 94 9.95 15.05 -4.45
CA CYS A 94 11.35 15.37 -4.70
C CYS A 94 11.69 16.80 -4.28
N VAL A 95 10.85 17.77 -4.63
CA VAL A 95 11.01 19.17 -4.20
C VAL A 95 11.00 19.24 -2.68
N PHE A 96 10.02 18.61 -2.02
CA PHE A 96 9.91 18.69 -0.57
C PHE A 96 11.10 18.04 0.16
N LYS A 97 11.60 16.89 -0.31
CA LYS A 97 12.82 16.26 0.23
C LYS A 97 14.05 17.17 0.09
N LYS A 98 14.16 17.94 -1.01
CA LYS A 98 15.25 18.92 -1.22
C LYS A 98 15.13 20.10 -0.25
N GLU A 99 13.93 20.63 -0.03
CA GLU A 99 13.69 21.69 0.96
C GLU A 99 14.08 21.24 2.37
N LEU A 100 13.70 20.02 2.78
CA LEU A 100 14.12 19.44 4.06
C LEU A 100 15.65 19.26 4.13
N SER A 101 16.27 18.82 3.05
CA SER A 101 17.74 18.69 2.97
C SER A 101 18.45 20.04 3.11
N SER A 102 17.86 21.13 2.61
CA SER A 102 18.42 22.48 2.69
C SER A 102 18.57 23.00 4.13
N ILE A 103 17.71 22.51 5.04
CA ILE A 103 17.77 22.82 6.49
C ILE A 103 18.51 21.73 7.29
N GLY A 104 19.22 20.82 6.61
CA GLY A 104 20.01 19.75 7.23
C GLY A 104 19.20 18.54 7.70
N TRP A 105 17.94 18.41 7.30
CA TRP A 105 17.10 17.26 7.66
C TRP A 105 17.21 16.17 6.58
N ARG A 106 17.20 14.92 7.00
CA ARG A 106 17.22 13.76 6.11
C ARG A 106 15.83 13.19 5.99
N SER A 107 15.46 12.77 4.78
CA SER A 107 14.12 12.23 4.54
C SER A 107 14.11 11.17 3.45
N VAL A 108 13.14 10.25 3.56
CA VAL A 108 12.83 9.26 2.54
C VAL A 108 11.32 9.01 2.52
N ALA A 109 10.79 8.65 1.36
CA ALA A 109 9.45 8.11 1.23
C ALA A 109 9.50 6.79 0.45
N THR A 110 8.63 5.86 0.80
CA THR A 110 8.47 4.56 0.16
C THR A 110 7.01 4.17 0.15
N GLU A 111 6.61 3.32 -0.79
CA GLU A 111 5.24 2.85 -0.91
C GLU A 111 5.18 1.34 -0.66
N VAL A 112 4.11 0.91 -0.02
CA VAL A 112 3.86 -0.50 0.33
C VAL A 112 2.39 -0.81 0.09
N GLY A 113 2.11 -2.06 -0.27
CA GLY A 113 0.74 -2.51 -0.41
C GLY A 113 0.59 -4.01 -0.33
N GLY A 114 -0.64 -4.45 -0.14
CA GLY A 114 -1.03 -5.84 -0.03
C GLY A 114 -2.16 -6.04 0.97
N LEU A 115 -2.46 -7.31 1.26
CA LEU A 115 -3.44 -7.68 2.27
C LEU A 115 -2.92 -7.34 3.67
N ALA A 116 -3.81 -6.85 4.54
CA ALA A 116 -3.46 -6.42 5.90
C ALA A 116 -2.74 -7.50 6.73
N GLY A 117 -3.07 -8.78 6.54
CA GLY A 117 -2.41 -9.90 7.23
C GLY A 117 -0.91 -10.03 6.93
N ASP A 118 -0.49 -9.73 5.69
CA ASP A 118 0.91 -9.84 5.24
C ASP A 118 1.70 -8.53 5.40
N LEU A 119 0.98 -7.44 5.64
CA LEU A 119 1.50 -6.10 5.55
C LEU A 119 2.56 -5.76 6.63
N PRO A 120 2.44 -6.18 7.91
CA PRO A 120 3.40 -5.80 8.94
C PRO A 120 4.85 -6.15 8.60
N GLN A 121 5.08 -7.35 8.03
CA GLN A 121 6.43 -7.77 7.63
C GLN A 121 6.93 -7.02 6.39
N LYS A 122 6.06 -6.80 5.40
CA LYS A 122 6.41 -6.05 4.18
C LYS A 122 6.77 -4.60 4.51
N ILE A 123 5.98 -3.97 5.37
CA ILE A 123 6.23 -2.62 5.88
C ILE A 123 7.57 -2.55 6.57
N THR A 124 7.84 -3.45 7.51
CA THR A 124 9.10 -3.42 8.27
C THR A 124 10.32 -3.52 7.34
N ARG A 125 10.28 -4.42 6.35
CA ARG A 125 11.36 -4.56 5.35
C ARG A 125 11.52 -3.30 4.49
N ALA A 126 10.43 -2.76 3.97
CA ALA A 126 10.46 -1.56 3.12
C ALA A 126 10.95 -0.33 3.90
N LEU A 127 10.48 -0.16 5.13
CA LEU A 127 10.83 0.93 6.03
C LEU A 127 12.31 0.91 6.39
N VAL A 128 12.84 -0.24 6.84
CA VAL A 128 14.26 -0.37 7.19
C VAL A 128 15.14 -0.22 5.96
N GLY A 129 14.78 -0.87 4.84
CA GLY A 129 15.54 -0.79 3.60
C GLY A 129 15.61 0.64 3.06
N ALA A 130 14.49 1.34 2.97
CA ALA A 130 14.44 2.73 2.51
C ALA A 130 15.24 3.66 3.42
N SER A 131 15.12 3.51 4.74
CA SER A 131 15.83 4.36 5.70
C SER A 131 17.34 4.24 5.63
N LEU A 132 17.85 3.01 5.48
CA LEU A 132 19.28 2.75 5.35
C LEU A 132 19.80 3.21 3.98
N ASN A 133 19.08 2.92 2.89
CA ASN A 133 19.50 3.28 1.54
C ASN A 133 19.55 4.80 1.31
N ALA A 134 18.62 5.53 1.92
CA ALA A 134 18.60 7.00 1.87
C ALA A 134 19.51 7.66 2.92
N GLY A 135 20.16 6.87 3.78
CA GLY A 135 21.02 7.37 4.85
C GLY A 135 20.27 8.18 5.91
N VAL A 136 18.95 8.00 6.04
CA VAL A 136 18.15 8.63 7.11
C VAL A 136 18.58 8.09 8.46
N VAL A 137 18.88 6.78 8.54
CA VAL A 137 19.52 6.16 9.69
C VAL A 137 20.74 5.35 9.27
N GLU A 138 21.62 5.10 10.24
CA GLU A 138 22.72 4.15 10.15
C GLU A 138 22.38 2.88 10.93
N LYS A 139 23.11 1.79 10.67
CA LYS A 139 22.96 0.51 11.37
C LYS A 139 23.57 0.54 12.78
N LYS A 140 23.21 1.54 13.58
CA LYS A 140 23.57 1.72 14.99
C LYS A 140 22.38 1.34 15.88
N ARG A 141 22.65 0.79 17.06
CA ARG A 141 21.59 0.31 17.98
C ARG A 141 20.58 1.40 18.33
N ASN A 142 21.04 2.61 18.67
CA ASN A 142 20.18 3.73 19.04
C ASN A 142 19.31 4.20 17.86
N GLU A 143 19.89 4.36 16.67
CA GLU A 143 19.15 4.84 15.50
C GLU A 143 18.11 3.84 15.02
N MET A 144 18.46 2.55 15.00
CA MET A 144 17.53 1.48 14.67
C MET A 144 16.42 1.36 15.71
N HIS A 145 16.75 1.50 17.00
CA HIS A 145 15.74 1.49 18.08
C HIS A 145 14.76 2.65 17.91
N ALA A 146 15.25 3.88 17.70
CA ALA A 146 14.43 5.06 17.49
C ALA A 146 13.50 4.89 16.27
N LEU A 147 14.05 4.41 15.15
CA LEU A 147 13.28 4.14 13.94
C LEU A 147 12.16 3.11 14.18
N MET A 148 12.47 1.99 14.83
CA MET A 148 11.50 0.93 15.05
C MET A 148 10.39 1.34 16.02
N HIS A 149 10.68 2.13 17.04
CA HIS A 149 9.66 2.66 17.94
C HIS A 149 8.76 3.70 17.27
N ALA A 150 9.33 4.64 16.51
CA ALA A 150 8.53 5.58 15.72
C ALA A 150 7.66 4.86 14.67
N ALA A 151 8.20 3.80 14.04
CA ALA A 151 7.47 2.98 13.10
C ALA A 151 6.30 2.23 13.76
N LEU A 152 6.53 1.63 14.92
CA LEU A 152 5.48 0.91 15.65
C LEU A 152 4.31 1.83 16.00
N GLU A 153 4.59 3.01 16.56
CA GLU A 153 3.57 4.00 16.89
C GLU A 153 2.79 4.48 15.65
N ALA A 154 3.50 4.74 14.55
CA ALA A 154 2.85 5.12 13.29
C ALA A 154 1.95 4.01 12.75
N LEU A 155 2.38 2.75 12.86
CA LEU A 155 1.62 1.60 12.38
C LEU A 155 0.42 1.28 13.26
N ASP A 156 0.51 1.44 14.57
CA ASP A 156 -0.63 1.26 15.48
C ASP A 156 -1.72 2.30 15.20
N GLY A 157 -1.34 3.53 14.80
CA GLY A 157 -2.30 4.55 14.37
C GLY A 157 -2.94 4.27 13.00
N PHE A 158 -2.21 3.64 12.08
CA PHE A 158 -2.67 3.37 10.72
C PHE A 158 -3.44 2.03 10.61
N LEU A 159 -2.97 0.98 11.28
CA LEU A 159 -3.49 -0.39 11.24
C LEU A 159 -4.40 -0.66 12.44
N VAL A 160 -5.61 -0.10 12.42
CA VAL A 160 -6.60 -0.36 13.48
C VAL A 160 -7.00 -1.86 13.51
N VAL A 161 -7.19 -2.40 14.73
CA VAL A 161 -7.60 -3.78 14.99
C VAL A 161 -8.84 -4.18 14.17
N GLY A 162 -8.84 -5.39 13.60
CA GLY A 162 -9.99 -5.96 12.88
C GLY A 162 -9.90 -5.91 11.36
N MET A 163 -8.76 -5.48 10.80
CA MET A 163 -8.55 -5.34 9.36
C MET A 163 -8.21 -6.63 8.59
N LEU A 164 -8.50 -7.82 9.11
CA LEU A 164 -7.90 -9.08 8.66
C LEU A 164 -8.09 -9.45 7.16
N GLU A 165 -8.91 -8.74 6.39
CA GLU A 165 -9.08 -8.95 4.93
C GLU A 165 -9.02 -7.64 4.12
N ALA A 166 -8.56 -6.55 4.72
CA ALA A 166 -8.46 -5.28 4.01
C ALA A 166 -7.23 -5.27 3.09
N SER A 167 -7.44 -4.89 1.83
CA SER A 167 -6.35 -4.45 0.94
C SER A 167 -5.87 -3.07 1.38
N VAL A 168 -4.56 -2.92 1.46
CA VAL A 168 -3.92 -1.69 1.91
C VAL A 168 -2.96 -1.20 0.84
N GLY A 169 -3.00 0.11 0.57
CA GLY A 169 -1.94 0.83 -0.11
C GLY A 169 -1.52 1.98 0.79
N ALA A 170 -0.22 2.13 1.03
CA ALA A 170 0.28 3.17 1.92
C ALA A 170 1.59 3.76 1.42
N LYS A 171 1.72 5.08 1.56
CA LYS A 171 2.99 5.79 1.52
C LYS A 171 3.51 5.95 2.94
N ILE A 172 4.76 5.57 3.14
CA ILE A 172 5.51 5.75 4.37
C ILE A 172 6.55 6.84 4.12
N ALA A 173 6.52 7.90 4.92
CA ALA A 173 7.52 8.95 4.92
C ALA A 173 8.29 8.95 6.24
N ILE A 174 9.60 9.12 6.15
CA ILE A 174 10.49 9.10 7.30
C ILE A 174 11.34 10.35 7.22
N VAL A 175 11.31 11.15 8.29
CA VAL A 175 12.08 12.40 8.37
C VAL A 175 12.87 12.40 9.67
N ARG A 176 14.12 12.85 9.60
CA ARG A 176 15.04 12.92 10.72
C ARG A 176 15.77 14.27 10.73
N ASN A 177 15.90 14.84 11.92
CA ASN A 177 16.85 15.92 12.20
C ASN A 177 17.91 15.46 13.22
N SER A 178 18.58 16.40 13.89
CA SER A 178 19.67 16.09 14.82
C SER A 178 19.22 15.39 16.12
N LYS A 179 17.96 15.55 16.51
CA LYS A 179 17.41 15.10 17.81
C LYS A 179 16.24 14.13 17.69
N TRP A 180 15.52 14.19 16.58
CA TRP A 180 14.25 13.48 16.39
C TRP A 180 14.20 12.75 15.06
N ILE A 181 13.50 11.62 15.06
CA ILE A 181 13.05 10.89 13.88
C ILE A 181 11.53 10.73 13.94
N SER A 182 10.87 10.82 12.79
CA SER A 182 9.46 10.56 12.66
C SER A 182 9.16 9.67 11.47
N VAL A 183 8.20 8.78 11.66
CA VAL A 183 7.60 7.93 10.62
C VAL A 183 6.15 8.35 10.50
N ALA A 184 5.72 8.70 9.30
CA ALA A 184 4.33 8.92 8.96
C ALA A 184 3.88 7.89 7.93
N VAL A 185 2.67 7.36 8.09
CA VAL A 185 2.02 6.46 7.14
C VAL A 185 0.73 7.14 6.71
N MET A 186 0.50 7.24 5.41
CA MET A 186 -0.75 7.74 4.84
C MET A 186 -1.15 6.87 3.65
N GLY A 187 -2.42 6.53 3.55
CA GLY A 187 -2.93 5.78 2.41
C GLY A 187 -4.32 5.21 2.65
N ASP A 188 -4.73 4.31 1.77
CA ASP A 188 -6.07 3.74 1.78
C ASP A 188 -6.08 2.34 2.36
N THR A 189 -7.15 2.06 3.11
CA THR A 189 -7.53 0.71 3.48
C THR A 189 -8.89 0.40 2.86
N ALA A 190 -9.02 -0.76 2.23
CA ALA A 190 -10.20 -1.16 1.48
C ALA A 190 -10.60 -2.59 1.86
N TYR A 191 -11.82 -2.77 2.38
CA TYR A 191 -12.38 -4.12 2.55
C TYR A 191 -13.00 -4.64 1.25
N HIS A 192 -13.50 -3.71 0.42
CA HIS A 192 -14.11 -3.98 -0.87
C HIS A 192 -13.82 -2.78 -1.79
N ALA A 193 -13.90 -2.95 -3.12
CA ALA A 193 -13.56 -1.91 -4.09
C ALA A 193 -14.31 -0.56 -3.85
N VAL A 194 -15.51 -0.64 -3.30
CA VAL A 194 -16.38 0.52 -3.02
C VAL A 194 -16.24 1.03 -1.57
N ALA A 195 -15.59 0.27 -0.70
CA ALA A 195 -15.43 0.57 0.73
C ALA A 195 -13.96 0.79 1.07
N HIS A 196 -13.37 1.85 0.48
CA HIS A 196 -12.04 2.33 0.82
C HIS A 196 -12.12 3.71 1.48
N HIS A 197 -11.18 3.98 2.38
CA HIS A 197 -11.04 5.28 3.00
C HIS A 197 -9.59 5.52 3.40
N GLU A 198 -9.21 6.79 3.35
CA GLU A 198 -7.90 7.26 3.77
C GLU A 198 -7.72 7.06 5.27
N ARG A 199 -6.49 6.72 5.64
CA ARG A 199 -6.01 6.62 7.01
C ARG A 199 -4.62 7.20 7.10
N CYS A 200 -4.28 7.64 8.29
CA CYS A 200 -2.94 8.07 8.61
C CYS A 200 -2.50 7.57 9.99
N GLY A 201 -1.20 7.39 10.15
CA GLY A 201 -0.56 7.17 11.44
C GLY A 201 0.76 7.93 11.50
N LEU A 202 1.15 8.35 12.71
CA LEU A 202 2.36 9.11 12.96
C LEU A 202 3.03 8.59 14.23
N GLY A 203 4.34 8.40 14.17
CA GLY A 203 5.17 8.17 15.35
C GLY A 203 6.38 9.07 15.35
N VAL A 204 6.82 9.47 16.54
CA VAL A 204 7.94 10.39 16.75
C VAL A 204 8.81 9.88 17.90
N MET A 205 10.12 9.81 17.67
CA MET A 205 11.07 9.29 18.66
C MET A 205 12.35 10.13 18.68
N HIS A 206 12.99 10.21 19.84
CA HIS A 206 14.32 10.80 19.96
C HIS A 206 15.38 9.84 19.39
N ILE A 207 16.47 10.36 18.80
CA ILE A 207 17.49 9.57 18.08
C ILE A 207 18.93 9.92 18.47
#